data_AF-A0A0T1TD38-F1
#
_entry.id   AF-A0A0T1TD38-F1
#
_cell.length_a   1.000
_cell.length_b   1.000
_cell.length_c   1.000
_cell.angle_alpha   90.00
_cell.angle_beta   90.00
_cell.angle_gamma   90.00
#
_symmetry.space_group_name_H-M   'P 1'
#
loop_
_entity.id
_entity.type
_entity.pdbx_description
1 polymer ?
#
loop_
_entity_poly.entity_id
_entity_poly.type
_entity_poly.pdbx_seq_one_letter_code
_entity_poly.pdbx_strand_id
1 'polypeptide(L)'
;MRGDQSQAPLGSTYHYFPGGKQQLATEAVRHAGGSVARVLRKELEAGPVPGLRAFLSLWRGIVVESDFRAGCPVLAVSVEEPQTDETPPALAAAAEAFEDWERLLTEALRTHGAESGQAPGLAALIVASVEGAIAMCRAKRSMDPLDQVAQQLEAIIAGALGRPA
;
A
#
# COMPACT_ATOMS: atom_id res chain seq x y z
N MET A 1 29.62 -3.04 12.47
CA MET A 1 29.54 -1.78 11.69
C MET A 1 29.11 -2.13 10.27
N ARG A 2 27.90 -1.79 9.84
CA ARG A 2 27.46 -1.90 8.43
C ARG A 2 26.97 -0.53 7.99
N GLY A 3 27.69 0.07 7.05
CA GLY A 3 27.35 1.34 6.42
C GLY A 3 26.39 1.12 5.25
N ASP A 4 25.33 1.92 5.27
CA ASP A 4 24.74 2.70 4.18
C ASP A 4 24.72 2.11 2.75
N GLN A 5 23.50 1.89 2.23
CA GLN A 5 23.24 1.61 0.81
C GLN A 5 22.72 2.86 0.06
N SER A 6 23.22 4.05 0.38
CA SER A 6 23.08 5.21 -0.49
C SER A 6 24.46 5.62 -1.04
N GLN A 7 24.66 5.49 -2.35
CA GLN A 7 25.82 6.09 -3.05
C GLN A 7 25.66 7.61 -3.21
N ALA A 8 25.00 8.26 -2.25
CA ALA A 8 24.77 9.69 -2.25
C ALA A 8 25.71 10.27 -1.18
N PRO A 9 26.65 11.19 -1.53
CA PRO A 9 27.51 11.81 -0.52
C PRO A 9 26.62 12.39 0.58
N LEU A 10 26.97 12.24 1.86
CA LEU A 10 26.16 12.69 3.01
C LEU A 10 25.68 14.17 2.93
N GLY A 11 26.29 15.00 2.07
CA GLY A 11 25.86 16.36 1.78
C GLY A 11 24.74 16.52 0.73
N SER A 12 24.38 15.48 -0.03
CA SER A 12 23.36 15.59 -1.08
C SER A 12 21.93 15.49 -0.54
N THR A 13 21.69 14.77 0.55
CA THR A 13 20.36 14.70 1.19
C THR A 13 19.90 16.07 1.67
N TYR A 14 20.79 16.90 2.20
CA TYR A 14 20.49 18.29 2.56
C TYR A 14 20.12 19.17 1.35
N HIS A 15 20.66 18.85 0.17
CA HIS A 15 20.42 19.63 -1.03
C HIS A 15 19.07 19.33 -1.69
N TYR A 16 18.60 18.08 -1.57
CA TYR A 16 17.29 17.64 -2.10
C TYR A 16 16.17 17.67 -1.06
N PHE A 17 16.50 17.52 0.23
CA PHE A 17 15.56 17.51 1.36
C PHE A 17 16.04 18.48 2.44
N PRO A 18 15.87 19.80 2.26
CA PRO A 18 16.26 20.79 3.26
C PRO A 18 15.57 20.61 4.61
N GLY A 19 14.38 19.98 4.64
CA GLY A 19 13.66 19.56 5.84
C GLY A 19 14.15 18.25 6.46
N GLY A 20 15.24 17.66 5.96
CA GLY A 20 15.90 16.49 6.53
C GLY A 20 15.09 15.20 6.44
N LYS A 21 15.29 14.30 7.41
CA LYS A 21 14.73 12.93 7.41
C LYS A 21 13.19 12.91 7.38
N GLN A 22 12.55 13.85 8.07
CA GLN A 22 11.08 13.93 8.12
C GLN A 22 10.49 14.31 6.75
N GLN A 23 11.13 15.23 6.04
CA GLN A 23 10.75 15.54 4.67
C GLN A 23 10.97 14.33 3.75
N LEU A 24 12.12 13.67 3.84
CA LEU A 24 12.40 12.47 3.06
C LEU A 24 11.36 11.36 3.29
N ALA A 25 10.98 11.11 4.55
CA ALA A 25 9.93 10.13 4.88
C ALA A 25 8.58 10.53 4.26
N THR A 26 8.20 11.80 4.38
CA THR A 26 6.95 12.33 3.80
C THR A 26 6.92 12.17 2.29
N GLU A 27 8.01 12.50 1.60
CA GLU A 27 8.10 12.35 0.14
C GLU A 27 8.12 10.87 -0.29
N ALA A 28 8.76 10.00 0.49
CA ALA A 28 8.73 8.56 0.23
C ALA A 28 7.31 7.99 0.36
N VAL A 29 6.55 8.42 1.38
CA VAL A 29 5.15 8.05 1.57
C VAL A 29 4.29 8.56 0.42
N ARG A 30 4.41 9.84 0.05
CA ARG A 30 3.67 10.41 -1.10
C ARG A 30 3.99 9.69 -2.40
N HIS A 31 5.26 9.37 -2.64
CA HIS A 31 5.70 8.65 -3.83
C HIS A 31 5.13 7.22 -3.89
N ALA A 32 5.22 6.47 -2.79
CA ALA A 32 4.67 5.12 -2.71
C ALA A 32 3.14 5.13 -2.84
N GLY A 33 2.46 6.01 -2.08
CA GLY A 33 1.04 6.32 -2.17
C GLY A 33 0.56 6.53 -3.60
N GLY A 34 1.16 7.50 -4.29
CA GLY A 34 0.80 7.86 -5.65
C GLY A 34 1.13 6.77 -6.68
N SER A 35 2.17 5.97 -6.47
CA SER A 35 2.54 4.88 -7.38
C SER A 35 1.51 3.75 -7.34
N VAL A 36 1.09 3.33 -6.15
CA VAL A 36 0.01 2.36 -5.96
C VAL A 36 -1.30 2.90 -6.54
N ALA A 37 -1.67 4.15 -6.21
CA ALA A 37 -2.90 4.77 -6.71
C ALA A 37 -2.95 4.82 -8.24
N ARG A 38 -1.82 5.08 -8.91
CA ARG A 38 -1.73 5.08 -10.37
C ARG A 38 -1.98 3.69 -10.97
N VAL A 39 -1.44 2.64 -10.35
CA VAL A 39 -1.69 1.25 -10.77
C VAL A 39 -3.15 0.89 -10.55
N LEU A 40 -3.71 1.16 -9.37
CA LEU A 40 -5.11 0.90 -9.06
C LEU A 40 -6.05 1.61 -10.04
N ARG A 41 -5.84 2.91 -10.29
CA ARG A 41 -6.68 3.69 -11.21
C ARG A 41 -6.74 3.06 -12.61
N LYS A 42 -5.61 2.58 -13.13
CA LYS A 42 -5.53 1.95 -14.45
C LYS A 42 -6.20 0.58 -14.46
N GLU A 43 -5.86 -0.28 -13.50
CA GLU A 43 -6.22 -1.70 -13.59
C GLU A 43 -7.64 -1.98 -13.05
N LEU A 44 -8.18 -1.08 -12.21
CA LEU A 44 -9.58 -1.15 -11.77
C LEU A 44 -10.59 -0.81 -12.88
N GLU A 45 -10.17 -0.22 -14.00
CA GLU A 45 -11.02 -0.04 -15.18
C GLU A 45 -11.53 -1.38 -15.74
N ALA A 46 -10.73 -2.45 -15.59
CA ALA A 46 -11.10 -3.80 -15.97
C ALA A 46 -11.87 -4.55 -14.87
N GLY A 47 -12.01 -3.94 -13.68
CA GLY A 47 -12.79 -4.44 -12.56
C GLY A 47 -11.99 -4.71 -11.28
N PRO A 48 -12.68 -5.03 -10.16
CA PRO A 48 -12.06 -5.16 -8.85
C PRO A 48 -11.02 -6.28 -8.74
N VAL A 49 -11.24 -7.43 -9.39
CA VAL A 49 -10.29 -8.56 -9.38
C VAL A 49 -9.00 -8.24 -10.15
N PRO A 50 -9.04 -7.71 -11.39
CA PRO A 50 -7.84 -7.18 -12.06
C PRO A 50 -7.08 -6.15 -11.23
N GLY A 51 -7.77 -5.17 -10.64
CA GLY A 51 -7.13 -4.17 -9.78
C GLY A 51 -6.46 -4.77 -8.54
N LEU A 52 -7.10 -5.72 -7.86
CA LEU A 52 -6.48 -6.46 -6.74
C LEU A 52 -5.21 -7.18 -7.19
N ARG A 53 -5.26 -7.92 -8.31
CA ARG A 53 -4.10 -8.65 -8.84
C ARG A 53 -2.95 -7.73 -9.19
N ALA A 54 -3.24 -6.55 -9.75
CA ALA A 54 -2.23 -5.55 -10.05
C ALA A 54 -1.60 -4.98 -8.77
N PHE A 55 -2.40 -4.72 -7.75
CA PHE A 55 -1.91 -4.24 -6.45
C PHE A 55 -0.95 -5.25 -5.80
N LEU A 56 -1.33 -6.53 -5.78
CA LEU A 56 -0.49 -7.62 -5.28
C LEU A 56 0.78 -7.80 -6.12
N SER A 57 0.67 -7.72 -7.45
CA SER A 57 1.80 -7.91 -8.36
C SER A 57 2.86 -6.81 -8.22
N LEU A 58 2.43 -5.56 -8.02
CA LEU A 58 3.34 -4.45 -7.71
C LEU A 58 4.17 -4.75 -6.47
N TRP A 59 3.53 -5.17 -5.39
CA TRP A 59 4.22 -5.50 -4.14
C TRP A 59 5.10 -6.75 -4.23
N ARG A 60 4.65 -7.78 -4.94
CA ARG A 60 5.46 -8.97 -5.22
C ARG A 60 6.77 -8.58 -5.89
N GLY A 61 6.74 -7.73 -6.91
CA GLY A 61 7.95 -7.23 -7.58
C GLY A 61 8.90 -6.55 -6.58
N ILE A 62 8.40 -5.57 -5.84
CA ILE A 62 9.17 -4.80 -4.84
C ILE A 62 9.80 -5.71 -3.77
N VAL A 63 9.02 -6.62 -3.19
CA VAL A 63 9.48 -7.49 -2.11
C VAL A 63 10.52 -8.48 -2.61
N VAL A 64 10.32 -9.09 -3.78
CA VAL A 64 11.27 -10.07 -4.35
C VAL A 64 12.56 -9.39 -4.81
N GLU A 65 12.48 -8.29 -5.55
CA GLU A 65 13.65 -7.55 -6.06
C GLU A 65 14.52 -7.01 -4.93
N SER A 66 13.92 -6.68 -3.79
CA SER A 66 14.64 -6.21 -2.60
C SER A 66 15.16 -7.33 -1.69
N ASP A 67 15.05 -8.61 -2.08
CA ASP A 67 15.36 -9.77 -1.25
C ASP A 67 14.64 -9.74 0.12
N PHE A 68 13.34 -9.41 0.08
CA PHE A 68 12.44 -9.29 1.23
C PHE A 68 12.81 -8.18 2.22
N ARG A 69 13.62 -7.19 1.81
CA ARG A 69 14.06 -6.09 2.68
C ARG A 69 13.10 -4.90 2.64
N ALA A 70 12.57 -4.59 1.46
CA ALA A 70 11.62 -3.48 1.29
C ALA A 70 10.21 -3.87 1.75
N GLY A 71 9.48 -2.89 2.26
CA GLY A 71 8.05 -2.97 2.57
C GLY A 71 7.38 -1.66 2.18
N CYS A 72 6.11 -1.50 2.57
CA CYS A 72 5.36 -0.28 2.25
C CYS A 72 5.78 0.89 3.14
N PRO A 73 6.30 2.00 2.57
CA PRO A 73 6.62 3.20 3.35
C PRO A 73 5.39 3.81 4.03
N VAL A 74 4.22 3.70 3.40
CA VAL A 74 2.93 4.17 3.96
C VAL A 74 2.65 3.43 5.27
N LEU A 75 2.68 2.09 5.27
CA LEU A 75 2.49 1.30 6.49
C LEU A 75 3.61 1.53 7.51
N ALA A 76 4.86 1.64 7.05
CA ALA A 76 6.02 1.78 7.93
C ALA A 76 5.89 3.01 8.84
N VAL A 77 5.54 4.17 8.29
CA VAL A 77 5.36 5.39 9.10
C VAL A 77 4.10 5.34 9.96
N SER A 78 3.09 4.55 9.58
CA SER A 78 1.82 4.43 10.33
C SER A 78 1.93 3.63 11.62
N VAL A 79 2.95 2.77 11.75
CA VAL A 79 3.16 1.93 12.95
C VAL A 79 4.33 2.42 13.82
N GLU A 80 4.98 3.51 13.43
CA GLU A 80 6.01 4.17 14.23
C GLU A 80 5.37 5.01 15.34
N GLU A 81 5.95 4.96 16.53
CA GLU A 81 5.50 5.77 17.67
C GLU A 81 5.85 7.25 17.43
N PRO A 82 4.88 8.18 17.48
CA PRO A 82 5.15 9.61 17.37
C PRO A 82 6.07 10.06 18.51
N GLN A 83 7.07 10.87 18.19
CA GLN A 83 7.99 11.42 19.20
C GLN A 83 7.41 12.62 19.96
N THR A 84 6.31 13.18 19.47
CA THR A 84 5.63 14.36 19.99
C THR A 84 4.11 14.17 19.88
N ASP A 85 3.34 15.01 20.58
CA ASP A 85 1.87 15.01 20.49
C ASP A 85 1.35 15.55 19.14
N GLU A 86 2.23 16.12 18.30
CA GLU A 86 1.88 16.62 16.97
C GLU A 86 1.86 15.46 15.96
N THR A 87 0.86 15.43 15.08
CA THR A 87 0.80 14.44 14.00
C THR A 87 1.96 14.67 13.01
N PRO A 88 2.86 13.70 12.81
CA PRO A 88 3.96 13.86 11.86
C PRO A 88 3.44 14.04 10.41
N PRO A 89 4.05 14.90 9.58
CA PRO A 89 3.62 15.07 8.20
C PRO A 89 3.59 13.78 7.37
N ALA A 90 4.51 12.85 7.65
CA ALA A 90 4.53 11.54 7.00
C ALA A 90 3.32 10.68 7.39
N LEU A 91 2.85 10.77 8.64
CA LEU A 91 1.66 10.05 9.11
C LEU A 91 0.39 10.62 8.46
N ALA A 92 0.29 11.93 8.33
CA ALA A 92 -0.80 12.57 7.59
C ALA A 92 -0.79 12.16 6.11
N ALA A 93 0.38 12.16 5.45
CA ALA A 93 0.51 11.68 4.07
C ALA A 93 0.17 10.19 3.92
N ALA A 94 0.40 9.39 4.96
CA ALA A 94 0.03 7.97 4.94
C ALA A 94 -1.50 7.79 5.03
N ALA A 95 -2.17 8.57 5.87
CA ALA A 95 -3.63 8.61 5.92
C ALA A 95 -4.22 9.01 4.55
N GLU A 96 -3.70 10.08 3.92
CA GLU A 96 -4.11 10.50 2.57
C GLU A 96 -3.95 9.37 1.54
N ALA A 97 -2.85 8.60 1.62
CA ALA A 97 -2.60 7.49 0.70
C ALA A 97 -3.58 6.33 0.89
N PHE A 98 -3.83 5.91 2.13
CA PHE A 98 -4.81 4.86 2.42
C PHE A 98 -6.22 5.26 1.97
N GLU A 99 -6.63 6.50 2.26
CA GLU A 99 -7.93 7.04 1.84
C GLU A 99 -8.08 7.05 0.31
N ASP A 100 -7.03 7.40 -0.44
CA ASP A 100 -7.06 7.36 -1.91
C ASP A 100 -7.22 5.93 -2.43
N TRP A 101 -6.45 4.97 -1.91
CA TRP A 101 -6.53 3.57 -2.32
C TRP A 101 -7.91 2.98 -2.02
N GLU A 102 -8.43 3.21 -0.81
CA GLU A 102 -9.76 2.76 -0.39
C GLU A 102 -10.86 3.39 -1.24
N ARG A 103 -10.76 4.68 -1.56
CA ARG A 103 -11.71 5.36 -2.46
C ARG A 103 -11.73 4.70 -3.83
N LEU A 104 -10.57 4.52 -4.46
CA LEU A 104 -10.46 3.90 -5.79
C LEU A 104 -11.09 2.49 -5.81
N LEU A 105 -10.77 1.68 -4.80
CA LEU A 105 -11.34 0.33 -4.65
C LEU A 105 -12.84 0.38 -4.42
N THR A 106 -13.32 1.28 -3.56
CA THR A 106 -14.75 1.45 -3.26
C THR A 106 -15.54 1.83 -4.52
N GLU A 107 -15.05 2.78 -5.30
CA GLU A 107 -15.66 3.21 -6.56
C GLU A 107 -15.71 2.07 -7.58
N ALA A 108 -14.62 1.32 -7.72
CA ALA A 108 -14.57 0.17 -8.61
C ALA A 108 -15.54 -0.94 -8.19
N LEU A 109 -15.59 -1.27 -6.89
CA LEU A 109 -16.52 -2.27 -6.34
C LEU A 109 -17.98 -1.89 -6.60
N ARG A 110 -18.36 -0.63 -6.37
CA ARG A 110 -19.72 -0.13 -6.63
C ARG A 110 -20.09 -0.19 -8.10
N THR A 111 -19.18 0.29 -8.96
CA THR A 111 -19.36 0.27 -10.43
C THR A 111 -19.63 -1.14 -10.95
N HIS A 112 -19.06 -2.15 -10.30
CA HIS A 112 -19.18 -3.56 -10.70
C HIS A 112 -20.26 -4.35 -9.95
N GLY A 113 -21.13 -3.66 -9.20
CA GLY A 113 -22.34 -4.26 -8.61
C GLY A 113 -22.25 -4.67 -7.15
N ALA A 114 -21.17 -4.32 -6.42
CA ALA A 114 -21.18 -4.48 -4.97
C ALA A 114 -22.19 -3.53 -4.31
N GLU A 115 -22.89 -4.01 -3.28
CA GLU A 115 -23.80 -3.19 -2.47
C GLU A 115 -23.08 -1.94 -1.90
N SER A 116 -23.71 -0.77 -2.04
CA SER A 116 -23.12 0.53 -1.67
C SER A 116 -22.62 0.62 -0.22
N GLY A 117 -23.29 -0.09 0.70
CA GLY A 117 -22.94 -0.16 2.12
C GLY A 117 -21.78 -1.13 2.42
N GLN A 118 -21.57 -2.15 1.59
CA GLN A 118 -20.47 -3.12 1.76
C GLN A 118 -19.17 -2.64 1.13
N ALA A 119 -19.22 -1.91 0.01
CA ALA A 119 -18.03 -1.55 -0.77
C ALA A 119 -16.91 -0.86 0.05
N PRO A 120 -17.18 0.13 0.93
CA PRO A 120 -16.13 0.76 1.73
C PRO A 120 -15.42 -0.20 2.68
N GLY A 121 -16.16 -1.05 3.38
CA GLY A 121 -15.59 -2.04 4.30
C GLY A 121 -14.75 -3.10 3.56
N LEU A 122 -15.17 -3.49 2.36
CA LEU A 122 -14.40 -4.41 1.52
C LEU A 122 -13.12 -3.75 0.97
N ALA A 123 -13.17 -2.48 0.60
CA ALA A 123 -11.98 -1.74 0.18
C ALA A 123 -10.93 -1.67 1.31
N ALA A 124 -11.36 -1.30 2.52
CA ALA A 124 -10.50 -1.29 3.70
C ALA A 124 -9.92 -2.69 4.01
N LEU A 125 -10.74 -3.75 3.91
CA LEU A 125 -10.29 -5.13 4.08
C LEU A 125 -9.19 -5.51 3.07
N ILE A 126 -9.35 -5.13 1.80
CA ILE A 126 -8.36 -5.38 0.75
C ILE A 126 -7.04 -4.70 1.12
N VAL A 127 -7.06 -3.40 1.41
CA VAL A 127 -5.85 -2.62 1.74
C VAL A 127 -5.15 -3.19 2.97
N ALA A 128 -5.89 -3.39 4.07
CA ALA A 128 -5.33 -3.91 5.31
C ALA A 128 -4.74 -5.32 5.13
N SER A 129 -5.39 -6.18 4.36
CA SER A 129 -4.92 -7.55 4.10
C SER A 129 -3.65 -7.57 3.26
N VAL A 130 -3.57 -6.75 2.22
CA VAL A 130 -2.37 -6.64 1.37
C VAL A 130 -1.18 -6.12 2.19
N GLU A 131 -1.38 -5.06 2.96
CA GLU A 131 -0.33 -4.47 3.81
C GLU A 131 0.16 -5.44 4.90
N GLY A 132 -0.77 -6.13 5.57
CA GLY A 132 -0.44 -7.18 6.53
C GLY A 132 0.32 -8.34 5.88
N ALA A 133 -0.09 -8.77 4.67
CA ALA A 133 0.60 -9.82 3.93
C ALA A 133 2.04 -9.44 3.58
N ILE A 134 2.30 -8.19 3.17
CA ILE A 134 3.66 -7.71 2.88
C ILE A 134 4.53 -7.78 4.14
N ALA A 135 4.02 -7.35 5.29
CA ALA A 135 4.74 -7.45 6.55
C ALA A 135 5.07 -8.92 6.89
N MET A 136 4.11 -9.84 6.72
CA MET A 136 4.33 -11.27 6.90
C MET A 136 5.34 -11.84 5.91
N CYS A 137 5.31 -11.43 4.65
CA CYS A 137 6.25 -11.89 3.62
C CYS A 137 7.68 -11.52 3.97
N ARG A 138 7.90 -10.29 4.46
CA ARG A 138 9.23 -9.83 4.93
C ARG A 138 9.72 -10.63 6.13
N ALA A 139 8.85 -10.81 7.13
CA ALA A 139 9.20 -11.55 8.35
C ALA A 139 9.52 -13.03 8.08
N LYS A 140 8.74 -13.66 7.20
CA LYS A 140 8.87 -15.09 6.85
C LYS A 140 9.84 -15.35 5.70
N ARG A 141 10.27 -14.31 4.98
CA ARG A 141 11.04 -14.39 3.72
C ARG A 141 10.39 -15.36 2.72
N SER A 142 9.07 -15.25 2.57
CA SER A 142 8.28 -16.08 1.66
C SER A 142 7.15 -15.25 1.05
N MET A 143 6.74 -15.59 -0.17
CA MET A 143 5.57 -15.00 -0.83
C MET A 143 4.26 -15.71 -0.48
N ASP A 144 4.31 -16.85 0.23
CA ASP A 144 3.11 -17.62 0.58
C ASP A 144 2.02 -16.79 1.28
N PRO A 145 2.33 -15.87 2.23
CA PRO A 145 1.30 -15.04 2.85
C PRO A 145 0.54 -14.17 1.84
N LEU A 146 1.24 -13.60 0.85
CA LEU A 146 0.63 -12.78 -0.20
C LEU A 146 -0.29 -13.63 -1.09
N ASP A 147 0.14 -14.85 -1.42
CA ASP A 147 -0.63 -15.76 -2.28
C ASP A 147 -1.89 -16.28 -1.60
N GLN A 148 -1.79 -16.58 -0.30
CA GLN A 148 -2.95 -16.96 0.51
C GLN A 148 -3.96 -15.81 0.61
N VAL A 149 -3.51 -14.60 0.88
CA VAL A 149 -4.38 -13.42 0.94
C VAL A 149 -5.02 -13.14 -0.42
N ALA A 150 -4.26 -13.27 -1.52
CA ALA A 150 -4.78 -13.10 -2.87
C ALA A 150 -5.97 -14.03 -3.13
N GLN A 151 -5.81 -15.33 -2.83
CA GLN A 151 -6.85 -16.32 -3.04
C GLN A 151 -8.13 -15.99 -2.24
N GLN A 152 -7.98 -15.60 -0.96
CA GLN A 152 -9.13 -15.27 -0.11
C GLN A 152 -9.83 -13.99 -0.58
N LEU A 153 -9.08 -12.94 -0.89
CA LEU A 153 -9.64 -11.67 -1.34
C LEU A 153 -10.36 -11.81 -2.69
N GLU A 154 -9.82 -12.59 -3.64
CA GLU A 154 -10.52 -12.86 -4.91
C GLU A 154 -11.87 -13.53 -4.70
N ALA A 155 -11.95 -14.52 -3.79
CA ALA A 155 -13.20 -15.19 -3.46
C ALA A 155 -14.20 -14.25 -2.78
N ILE A 156 -13.74 -13.41 -1.84
CA ILE A 156 -14.59 -12.41 -1.16
C ILE A 156 -15.13 -11.37 -2.15
N ILE A 157 -14.28 -10.87 -3.05
CA ILE A 157 -14.70 -9.94 -4.10
C ILE A 157 -15.74 -10.61 -5.01
N ALA A 158 -15.48 -11.82 -5.50
CA ALA A 158 -16.43 -12.53 -6.36
C ALA A 158 -17.79 -12.73 -5.67
N GLY A 159 -17.80 -13.08 -4.38
CA GLY A 159 -19.03 -13.20 -3.60
C GLY A 159 -19.77 -11.87 -3.42
N ALA A 160 -19.04 -10.76 -3.26
CA ALA A 160 -19.61 -9.43 -3.15
C ALA A 160 -20.26 -8.92 -4.45
N LEU A 161 -19.71 -9.30 -5.61
CA LEU A 161 -20.24 -8.94 -6.93
C LEU A 161 -21.33 -9.89 -7.42
N GLY A 162 -21.39 -11.11 -6.87
CA GLY A 162 -22.33 -12.16 -7.26
C GLY A 162 -23.65 -12.19 -6.49
N ARG A 163 -23.82 -11.40 -5.43
CA ARG A 163 -25.12 -11.28 -4.76
C ARG A 163 -26.01 -10.29 -5.51
N PRO A 164 -27.21 -10.70 -5.98
CA PRO A 164 -28.20 -9.73 -6.42
C PRO A 164 -28.63 -8.85 -5.23
N ALA A 165 -28.74 -7.55 -5.49
CA ALA A 165 -29.23 -6.55 -4.54
C ALA A 165 -30.69 -6.81 -4.12
#